data_AF-A0A949AFU6-F1
#
_entry.id   AF-A0A949AFU6-F1
#
_cell.length_a   1.000
_cell.length_b   1.000
_cell.length_c   1.000
_cell.angle_alpha   90.00
_cell.angle_beta   90.00
_cell.angle_gamma   90.00
#
_symmetry.space_group_name_H-M   'P 1'
#
loop_
_entity.id
_entity.type
_entity.pdbx_description
1 polymer ?
#
loop_
_entity_poly.entity_id
_entity_poly.type
_entity_poly.pdbx_seq_one_letter_code
_entity_poly.pdbx_strand_id
1 'polypeptide(L)'
;MKNAIVYLRRSTKKEEQEKSIPDQLAEVKAQAKRENCYLVEELLYRYIDDGISGRSKKDRRGFLQILEDTKSGLFKRYGVEVVLYWATDRLARNTLNALEIQDELEEYGITLYSVSERYDLSTDSGRIQFIMCSMFAEERSNQISRDTKRGMKQKAMRGEYGCPVPPIGYKRENKDLVIDEGEAKVVKLIFKLASEGMNAYSIARKLNQRGLATQRGNRWTRKVVAQILRNRLYIGEIVYGRSYTTRKGKKIVRPKKEWVIIQGKHQGFIKKELFEKVQRFMDERAGDKNFIGQRKSFYLLSGLGILKCGCGSAF
;
A
#
# COMPACT_ATOMS: atom_id res chain seq x y z
N MET A 1 -8.69 43.30 11.36
CA MET A 1 -9.52 42.11 11.03
C MET A 1 -8.96 41.59 9.73
N LYS A 2 -8.44 40.35 9.71
CA LYS A 2 -7.80 39.80 8.51
C LYS A 2 -8.83 39.15 7.61
N ASN A 3 -8.75 39.32 6.30
CA ASN A 3 -9.63 38.57 5.39
C ASN A 3 -9.08 37.16 5.18
N ALA A 4 -9.95 36.18 5.29
CA ALA A 4 -9.60 34.77 5.25
C ALA A 4 -10.44 33.99 4.23
N ILE A 5 -9.82 33.01 3.59
CA ILE A 5 -10.49 32.00 2.77
C ILE A 5 -10.37 30.63 3.44
N VAL A 6 -11.16 29.66 2.96
CA VAL A 6 -11.22 28.32 3.54
C VAL A 6 -10.80 27.28 2.52
N TYR A 7 -9.93 26.35 2.92
CA TYR A 7 -9.58 25.16 2.17
C TYR A 7 -10.05 23.89 2.90
N LEU A 8 -10.90 23.09 2.23
CA LEU A 8 -11.48 21.86 2.79
C LEU A 8 -11.10 20.65 1.93
N ARG A 9 -10.87 19.51 2.59
CA ARG A 9 -10.57 18.25 1.90
C ARG A 9 -11.20 17.06 2.59
N ARG A 10 -11.74 16.11 1.81
CA ARG A 10 -12.17 14.78 2.25
C ARG A 10 -11.61 13.71 1.30
N SER A 11 -11.03 12.66 1.85
CA SER A 11 -10.41 11.56 1.10
C SER A 11 -11.34 10.35 1.01
N THR A 12 -11.33 9.68 -0.15
CA THR A 12 -12.19 8.51 -0.46
C THR A 12 -11.92 7.27 0.38
N LYS A 13 -10.77 7.17 1.05
CA LYS A 13 -10.37 5.92 1.72
C LYS A 13 -10.92 5.75 3.13
N LYS A 14 -11.56 6.77 3.69
CA LYS A 14 -11.95 6.83 5.11
C LYS A 14 -13.26 7.60 5.31
N GLU A 15 -14.28 7.31 4.50
CA GLU A 15 -15.58 7.98 4.62
C GLU A 15 -16.19 7.88 6.03
N GLU A 16 -15.89 6.81 6.78
CA GLU A 16 -16.39 6.62 8.16
C GLU A 16 -15.54 7.28 9.26
N GLN A 17 -14.31 7.73 8.98
CA GLN A 17 -13.39 8.27 10.00
C GLN A 17 -13.00 9.74 9.77
N GLU A 18 -13.23 10.28 8.58
CA GLU A 18 -12.92 11.67 8.27
C GLU A 18 -14.15 12.56 8.48
N LYS A 19 -13.95 13.70 9.16
CA LYS A 19 -15.00 14.71 9.33
C LYS A 19 -15.55 15.14 7.98
N SER A 20 -16.88 15.23 7.88
CA SER A 20 -17.55 15.66 6.65
C SER A 20 -17.17 17.11 6.29
N ILE A 21 -17.22 17.47 5.00
CA ILE A 21 -16.94 18.86 4.57
C ILE A 21 -17.78 19.89 5.35
N PRO A 22 -19.09 19.67 5.60
CA PRO A 22 -19.88 20.53 6.49
C PRO A 22 -19.32 20.69 7.91
N ASP A 23 -18.89 19.60 8.55
CA ASP A 23 -18.33 19.66 9.92
C ASP A 23 -17.03 20.45 9.95
N GLN A 24 -16.19 20.26 8.93
CA GLN A 24 -14.94 21.02 8.79
C GLN A 24 -15.24 22.51 8.65
N LEU A 25 -16.21 22.87 7.80
CA LEU A 25 -16.60 24.25 7.57
C LEU A 25 -17.15 24.89 8.84
N ALA A 26 -17.96 24.17 9.62
CA ALA A 26 -18.49 24.66 10.90
C ALA A 26 -17.35 25.00 11.90
N GLU A 27 -16.36 24.13 12.01
CA GLU A 27 -15.19 24.37 12.88
C GLU A 27 -14.33 25.53 12.39
N VAL A 28 -14.10 25.63 11.08
CA VAL A 28 -13.35 26.75 10.49
C VAL A 28 -14.08 28.07 10.73
N LYS A 29 -15.40 28.13 10.55
CA LYS A 29 -16.21 29.32 10.85
C LYS A 29 -16.11 29.71 12.34
N ALA A 30 -16.20 28.73 13.23
CA ALA A 30 -16.06 28.96 14.67
C ALA A 30 -14.66 29.45 15.05
N GLN A 31 -13.61 28.99 14.35
CA GLN A 31 -12.24 29.45 14.55
C GLN A 31 -12.02 30.86 13.99
N ALA A 32 -12.52 31.15 12.78
CA ALA A 32 -12.43 32.49 12.18
C ALA A 32 -13.03 33.57 13.09
N LYS A 33 -14.17 33.27 13.73
CA LYS A 33 -14.78 34.17 14.72
C LYS A 33 -13.90 34.38 15.96
N ARG A 34 -13.19 33.35 16.42
CA ARG A 34 -12.28 33.44 17.59
C ARG A 34 -11.01 34.23 17.28
N GLU A 35 -10.47 34.09 16.08
CA GLU A 35 -9.25 34.78 15.62
C GLU A 35 -9.53 36.18 15.02
N ASN A 36 -10.78 36.65 15.06
CA ASN A 36 -11.20 37.92 14.46
C ASN A 36 -10.83 38.05 12.96
N CYS A 37 -11.11 36.98 12.21
CA CYS A 37 -10.97 36.91 10.76
C CYS A 37 -12.32 37.10 10.06
N TYR A 38 -12.33 37.84 8.96
CA TYR A 38 -13.48 37.97 8.07
C TYR A 38 -13.41 36.92 6.97
N LEU A 39 -14.40 36.03 6.89
CA LEU A 39 -14.45 35.04 5.82
C LEU A 39 -14.97 35.70 4.54
N VAL A 40 -14.22 35.63 3.46
CA VAL A 40 -14.65 36.12 2.14
C VAL A 40 -15.74 35.19 1.60
N GLU A 41 -17.00 35.59 1.74
CA GLU A 41 -18.16 34.74 1.44
C GLU A 41 -18.20 34.31 -0.03
N GLU A 42 -17.75 35.18 -0.94
CA GLU A 42 -17.69 34.93 -2.39
C GLU A 42 -16.74 33.78 -2.75
N LEU A 43 -15.75 33.50 -1.90
CA LEU A 43 -14.72 32.47 -2.12
C LEU A 43 -14.91 31.24 -1.22
N LEU A 44 -15.89 31.26 -0.31
CA LEU A 44 -16.01 30.29 0.80
C LEU A 44 -16.10 28.83 0.35
N TYR A 45 -16.75 28.56 -0.78
CA TYR A 45 -16.95 27.21 -1.31
C TYR A 45 -16.08 26.89 -2.53
N ARG A 46 -15.15 27.79 -2.89
CA ARG A 46 -14.35 27.67 -4.11
C ARG A 46 -13.24 26.62 -3.98
N TYR A 47 -12.70 26.44 -2.78
CA TYR A 47 -11.51 25.61 -2.56
C TYR A 47 -11.83 24.32 -1.78
N ILE A 48 -12.53 23.41 -2.44
CA ILE A 48 -12.95 22.13 -1.86
C ILE A 48 -12.40 20.97 -2.69
N ASP A 49 -11.70 20.06 -2.02
CA ASP A 49 -11.25 18.79 -2.58
C ASP A 49 -12.03 17.63 -1.93
N ASP A 50 -13.20 17.31 -2.48
CA ASP A 50 -14.01 16.16 -2.03
C ASP A 50 -13.72 14.90 -2.85
N GLY A 51 -13.65 13.75 -2.19
CA GLY A 51 -13.41 12.47 -2.87
C GLY A 51 -12.00 12.33 -3.46
N ILE A 52 -11.01 13.08 -2.96
CA ILE A 52 -9.65 13.08 -3.53
C ILE A 52 -8.67 12.36 -2.60
N SER A 53 -8.04 11.29 -3.12
CA SER A 53 -7.02 10.57 -2.36
C SER A 53 -5.71 11.37 -2.30
N GLY A 54 -5.10 11.52 -1.11
CA GLY A 54 -3.86 12.29 -0.91
C GLY A 54 -2.61 11.80 -1.68
N ARG A 55 -2.73 10.74 -2.49
CA ARG A 55 -1.61 10.07 -3.19
C ARG A 55 -1.26 10.69 -4.55
N SER A 56 -2.12 11.52 -5.19
CA SER A 56 -1.80 12.28 -6.43
C SER A 56 -1.93 13.82 -6.26
N LYS A 57 -0.96 14.62 -6.74
CA LYS A 57 -1.02 16.11 -6.71
C LYS A 57 -1.99 16.61 -7.78
N LYS A 58 -2.14 15.83 -8.87
CA LYS A 58 -2.99 16.14 -10.02
C LYS A 58 -4.48 16.17 -9.70
N ASP A 59 -4.88 15.58 -8.57
CA ASP A 59 -6.29 15.44 -8.22
C ASP A 59 -6.77 16.55 -7.25
N ARG A 60 -5.87 17.38 -6.70
CA ARG A 60 -6.19 18.42 -5.69
C ARG A 60 -6.53 19.76 -6.33
N ARG A 61 -7.62 19.80 -7.11
CA ARG A 61 -8.01 20.96 -7.90
C ARG A 61 -8.30 22.19 -7.04
N GLY A 62 -8.97 22.03 -5.90
CA GLY A 62 -9.25 23.13 -4.98
C GLY A 62 -7.98 23.75 -4.42
N PHE A 63 -6.98 22.94 -4.06
CA PHE A 63 -5.69 23.46 -3.61
C PHE A 63 -4.89 24.14 -4.73
N LEU A 64 -4.86 23.55 -5.93
CA LEU A 64 -4.19 24.16 -7.08
C LEU A 64 -4.81 25.51 -7.44
N GLN A 65 -6.14 25.63 -7.31
CA GLN A 65 -6.85 26.88 -7.52
C GLN A 65 -6.43 27.97 -6.52
N ILE A 66 -6.11 27.62 -5.27
CA ILE A 66 -5.57 28.59 -4.30
C ILE A 66 -4.26 29.17 -4.83
N LEU A 67 -3.34 28.33 -5.30
CA LEU A 67 -2.05 28.79 -5.83
C LEU A 67 -2.22 29.65 -7.09
N GLU A 68 -3.17 29.30 -7.96
CA GLU A 68 -3.48 30.07 -9.17
C GLU A 68 -4.15 31.42 -8.85
N ASP A 69 -5.11 31.42 -7.92
CA ASP A 69 -5.82 32.63 -7.48
C ASP A 69 -4.89 33.57 -6.69
N THR A 70 -3.88 33.03 -5.97
CA THR A 70 -2.78 33.80 -5.41
C THR A 70 -2.00 34.51 -6.52
N LYS A 71 -1.52 33.75 -7.51
CA LYS A 71 -0.64 34.26 -8.59
C LYS A 71 -1.34 35.23 -9.54
N SER A 72 -2.63 35.03 -9.78
CA SER A 72 -3.45 35.93 -10.63
C SER A 72 -3.79 37.26 -9.94
N GLY A 73 -3.48 37.41 -8.65
CA GLY A 73 -3.79 38.61 -7.88
C GLY A 73 -5.23 38.70 -7.39
N LEU A 74 -6.03 37.63 -7.52
CA LEU A 74 -7.40 37.58 -7.02
C LEU A 74 -7.42 37.81 -5.50
N PHE A 75 -6.52 37.16 -4.76
CA PHE A 75 -6.40 37.32 -3.32
C PHE A 75 -6.04 38.75 -2.90
N LYS A 76 -5.17 39.40 -3.66
CA LYS A 76 -4.85 40.82 -3.46
C LYS A 76 -6.08 41.71 -3.66
N ARG A 77 -6.92 41.42 -4.67
CA ARG A 77 -8.17 42.16 -4.93
C ARG A 77 -9.17 42.04 -3.78
N TYR A 78 -9.29 40.87 -3.17
CA TYR A 78 -10.17 40.63 -2.02
C TYR A 78 -9.49 40.90 -0.67
N GLY A 79 -8.24 41.39 -0.66
CA GLY A 79 -7.47 41.67 0.55
C GLY A 79 -7.22 40.43 1.42
N VAL A 80 -7.17 39.23 0.84
CA VAL A 80 -7.00 37.97 1.56
C VAL A 80 -5.59 37.87 2.13
N GLU A 81 -5.49 37.63 3.43
CA GLU A 81 -4.22 37.50 4.17
C GLU A 81 -4.04 36.11 4.79
N VAL A 82 -5.12 35.32 4.90
CA VAL A 82 -5.11 34.04 5.62
C VAL A 82 -5.85 32.96 4.83
N VAL A 83 -5.26 31.76 4.74
CA VAL A 83 -5.95 30.56 4.32
C VAL A 83 -6.16 29.66 5.54
N LEU A 84 -7.42 29.48 5.91
CA LEU A 84 -7.83 28.58 6.98
C LEU A 84 -8.04 27.18 6.40
N TYR A 85 -7.41 26.19 7.01
CA TYR A 85 -7.61 24.79 6.67
C TYR A 85 -7.72 23.97 7.95
N TRP A 86 -8.35 22.80 7.88
CA TRP A 86 -8.66 22.07 9.11
C TRP A 86 -7.44 21.39 9.76
N ALA A 87 -6.59 20.68 9.01
CA ALA A 87 -5.35 20.09 9.53
C ALA A 87 -4.31 19.92 8.42
N THR A 88 -3.03 19.84 8.78
CA THR A 88 -1.96 19.86 7.78
C THR A 88 -1.88 18.62 6.90
N ASP A 89 -2.37 17.47 7.37
CA ASP A 89 -2.52 16.30 6.51
C ASP A 89 -3.50 16.53 5.34
N ARG A 90 -4.41 17.51 5.47
CA ARG A 90 -5.32 17.99 4.42
C ARG A 90 -4.63 18.94 3.44
N LEU A 91 -3.72 19.78 3.94
CA LEU A 91 -2.97 20.78 3.17
C LEU A 91 -1.78 20.21 2.40
N ALA A 92 -0.98 19.32 3.00
CA ALA A 92 0.29 18.88 2.45
C ALA A 92 0.51 17.38 2.64
N ARG A 93 1.45 16.80 1.88
CA ARG A 93 1.75 15.36 1.95
C ARG A 93 2.78 14.97 3.00
N ASN A 94 3.67 15.89 3.28
CA ASN A 94 4.76 15.75 4.24
C ASN A 94 5.11 17.15 4.75
N THR A 95 5.88 17.19 5.83
CA THR A 95 6.31 18.41 6.52
C THR A 95 6.97 19.40 5.57
N LEU A 96 7.92 18.92 4.75
CA LEU A 96 8.65 19.75 3.80
C LEU A 96 7.70 20.45 2.82
N ASN A 97 6.75 19.70 2.25
CA ASN A 97 5.80 20.27 1.31
C ASN A 97 4.87 21.30 1.97
N ALA A 98 4.55 21.18 3.27
CA ALA A 98 3.76 22.21 3.96
C ALA A 98 4.56 23.51 4.12
N LEU A 99 5.85 23.40 4.47
CA LEU A 99 6.74 24.56 4.60
C LEU A 99 6.98 25.24 3.25
N GLU A 100 7.22 24.48 2.18
CA GLU A 100 7.35 25.01 0.82
C GLU A 100 6.10 25.79 0.38
N ILE A 101 4.89 25.29 0.70
CA ILE A 101 3.64 25.97 0.37
C ILE A 101 3.49 27.25 1.18
N GLN A 102 3.86 27.23 2.47
CA GLN A 102 3.85 28.44 3.30
C GLN A 102 4.80 29.49 2.72
N ASP A 103 6.04 29.12 2.41
CA ASP A 103 7.04 30.03 1.86
C ASP A 103 6.56 30.63 0.51
N GLU A 104 5.95 29.82 -0.38
CA GLU A 104 5.39 30.30 -1.66
C GLU A 104 4.22 31.29 -1.47
N LEU A 105 3.37 31.10 -0.46
CA LEU A 105 2.23 31.98 -0.20
C LEU A 105 2.63 33.26 0.55
N GLU A 106 3.67 33.17 1.40
CA GLU A 106 4.19 34.29 2.17
C GLU A 106 4.77 35.40 1.26
N GLU A 107 5.34 35.04 0.09
CA GLU A 107 5.75 35.99 -0.95
C GLU A 107 4.60 36.92 -1.41
N TYR A 108 3.35 36.48 -1.24
CA TYR A 108 2.14 37.23 -1.60
C TYR A 108 1.41 37.80 -0.38
N GLY A 109 2.02 37.72 0.82
CA GLY A 109 1.43 38.21 2.07
C GLY A 109 0.34 37.29 2.65
N ILE A 110 0.31 36.02 2.25
CA ILE A 110 -0.72 35.06 2.66
C ILE A 110 -0.14 34.06 3.65
N THR A 111 -0.87 33.83 4.73
CA THR A 111 -0.48 32.94 5.84
C THR A 111 -1.39 31.70 5.91
N LEU A 112 -0.81 30.55 6.21
CA LEU A 112 -1.54 29.30 6.39
C LEU A 112 -1.81 29.07 7.87
N TYR A 113 -3.09 28.91 8.23
CA TYR A 113 -3.51 28.62 9.61
C TYR A 113 -4.30 27.31 9.72
N SER A 114 -3.78 26.38 10.53
CA SER A 114 -4.43 25.10 10.82
C SER A 114 -5.44 25.23 11.97
N VAL A 115 -6.71 24.89 11.74
CA VAL A 115 -7.76 24.99 12.77
C VAL A 115 -7.65 23.93 13.85
N SER A 116 -7.31 22.69 13.48
CA SER A 116 -7.19 21.57 14.42
C SER A 116 -5.94 21.69 15.27
N GLU A 117 -4.86 22.20 14.70
CA GLU A 117 -3.54 22.20 15.34
C GLU A 117 -3.13 23.57 15.88
N ARG A 118 -3.79 24.65 15.40
CA ARG A 118 -3.68 26.03 15.90
C ARG A 118 -2.28 26.62 15.87
N TYR A 119 -1.47 26.22 14.91
CA TYR A 119 -0.19 26.90 14.64
C TYR A 119 -0.31 27.83 13.44
N ASP A 120 0.34 28.99 13.57
CA ASP A 120 0.54 29.98 12.52
C ASP A 120 1.91 29.77 11.87
N LEU A 121 1.92 29.29 10.63
CA LEU A 121 3.16 28.94 9.93
C LEU A 121 3.99 30.16 9.49
N SER A 122 3.49 31.39 9.60
CA SER A 122 4.30 32.60 9.34
C SER A 122 5.18 33.01 10.52
N THR A 123 5.06 32.33 11.66
CA THR A 123 5.85 32.63 12.86
C THR A 123 6.90 31.55 13.10
N ASP A 124 8.09 31.92 13.60
CA ASP A 124 9.13 30.95 13.96
C ASP A 124 8.61 29.91 14.96
N SER A 125 7.85 30.35 15.96
CA SER A 125 7.25 29.48 16.98
C SER A 125 6.27 28.47 16.35
N GLY A 126 5.40 28.92 15.44
CA GLY A 126 4.46 28.03 14.75
C GLY A 126 5.15 27.07 13.79
N ARG A 127 6.21 27.49 13.08
CA ARG A 127 7.05 26.59 12.25
C ARG A 127 7.71 25.51 13.10
N ILE A 128 8.27 25.86 14.26
CA ILE A 128 8.88 24.91 15.20
C ILE A 128 7.82 23.92 15.73
N GLN A 129 6.67 24.42 16.17
CA GLN A 129 5.58 23.59 16.67
C GLN A 129 5.10 22.60 15.59
N PHE A 130 4.96 23.08 14.36
CA PHE A 130 4.59 22.25 13.22
C PHE A 130 5.59 21.13 12.95
N ILE A 131 6.89 21.43 12.95
CA ILE A 131 7.96 20.44 12.76
C ILE A 131 7.92 19.39 13.86
N MET A 132 7.78 19.81 15.13
CA MET A 132 7.68 18.90 16.27
C MET A 132 6.45 17.99 16.16
N CYS A 133 5.27 18.54 15.91
CA CYS A 133 4.04 17.77 15.71
C CYS A 133 4.17 16.76 14.56
N SER A 134 4.78 17.18 13.45
CA SER A 134 5.03 16.30 12.31
C SER A 134 5.98 15.16 12.65
N MET A 135 7.04 15.44 13.41
CA MET A 135 7.97 14.43 13.91
C MET A 135 7.25 13.40 14.79
N PHE A 136 6.41 13.84 15.73
CA PHE A 136 5.62 12.94 16.58
C PHE A 136 4.60 12.12 15.79
N ALA A 137 3.96 12.71 14.78
CA ALA A 137 3.04 12.00 13.90
C ALA A 137 3.75 10.92 13.08
N GLU A 138 4.92 11.23 12.53
CA GLU A 138 5.77 10.26 11.85
C GLU A 138 6.20 9.12 12.78
N GLU A 139 6.65 9.46 14.00
CA GLU A 139 7.08 8.47 14.98
C GLU A 139 5.92 7.57 15.40
N ARG A 140 4.72 8.12 15.62
CA ARG A 140 3.51 7.33 15.88
C ARG A 140 3.23 6.34 14.74
N SER A 141 3.33 6.78 13.49
CA SER A 141 3.15 5.91 12.32
C SER A 141 4.19 4.80 12.28
N ASN A 142 5.46 5.12 12.55
CA ASN A 142 6.55 4.15 12.64
C ASN A 142 6.31 3.15 13.78
N GLN A 143 5.88 3.62 14.95
CA GLN A 143 5.55 2.80 16.11
C GLN A 143 4.41 1.82 15.80
N ILE A 144 3.30 2.26 15.20
CA ILE A 144 2.20 1.37 14.76
C ILE A 144 2.71 0.30 13.79
N SER A 145 3.58 0.68 12.84
CA SER A 145 4.20 -0.26 11.91
C SER A 145 5.09 -1.29 12.63
N ARG A 146 5.88 -0.85 13.62
CA ARG A 146 6.70 -1.72 14.46
C ARG A 146 5.84 -2.69 15.28
N ASP A 147 4.79 -2.19 15.91
CA ASP A 147 3.87 -2.98 16.72
C ASP A 147 3.10 -4.01 15.90
N THR A 148 2.61 -3.62 14.73
CA THR A 148 1.95 -4.55 13.80
C THR A 148 2.91 -5.68 13.40
N LYS A 149 4.16 -5.35 13.02
CA LYS A 149 5.18 -6.34 12.66
C LYS A 149 5.53 -7.24 13.85
N ARG A 150 5.61 -6.68 15.06
CA ARG A 150 5.86 -7.42 16.30
C ARG A 150 4.72 -8.40 16.58
N GLY A 151 3.47 -7.95 16.52
CA GLY A 151 2.28 -8.77 16.72
C GLY A 151 2.19 -9.89 15.67
N MET A 152 2.43 -9.58 14.39
CA MET A 152 2.48 -10.59 13.33
C MET A 152 3.58 -11.62 13.55
N LYS A 153 4.77 -11.19 13.99
CA LYS A 153 5.88 -12.10 14.34
C LYS A 153 5.49 -13.01 15.50
N GLN A 154 4.97 -12.46 16.60
CA GLN A 154 4.54 -13.24 17.77
C GLN A 154 3.43 -14.23 17.42
N LYS A 155 2.46 -13.82 16.60
CA LYS A 155 1.41 -14.70 16.09
C LYS A 155 1.98 -15.90 15.32
N ALA A 156 2.93 -15.65 14.41
CA ALA A 156 3.62 -16.71 13.69
C ALA A 156 4.45 -17.62 14.63
N MET A 157 5.10 -17.06 15.65
CA MET A 157 5.86 -17.83 16.65
C MET A 157 4.97 -18.75 17.49
N ARG A 158 3.69 -18.39 17.70
CA ARG A 158 2.69 -19.27 18.33
C ARG A 158 2.07 -20.28 17.36
N GLY A 159 2.57 -20.38 16.12
CA GLY A 159 2.02 -21.27 15.11
C GLY A 159 0.65 -20.84 14.58
N GLU A 160 0.23 -19.59 14.80
CA GLU A 160 -1.07 -19.08 14.35
C GLU A 160 -0.99 -18.44 12.96
N TYR A 161 -1.95 -18.74 12.09
CA TYR A 161 -1.98 -18.17 10.74
C TYR A 161 -2.41 -16.70 10.73
N GLY A 162 -1.52 -15.83 10.23
CA GLY A 162 -1.66 -14.38 10.31
C GLY A 162 -2.49 -13.71 9.22
N CYS A 163 -2.69 -14.33 8.05
CA CYS A 163 -3.41 -13.68 6.95
C CYS A 163 -4.93 -13.79 7.13
N PRO A 164 -5.71 -12.75 6.79
CA PRO A 164 -7.18 -12.80 6.85
C PRO A 164 -7.78 -13.84 5.89
N VAL A 165 -7.22 -13.91 4.68
CA VAL A 165 -7.68 -14.81 3.61
C VAL A 165 -6.97 -16.16 3.74
N PRO A 166 -7.71 -17.28 3.90
CA PRO A 166 -7.12 -18.60 3.94
C PRO A 166 -6.55 -18.99 2.56
N PRO A 167 -5.43 -19.74 2.49
CA PRO A 167 -4.92 -20.26 1.23
C PRO A 167 -5.82 -21.35 0.66
N ILE A 168 -5.76 -21.54 -0.67
CA ILE A 168 -6.50 -22.60 -1.37
C ILE A 168 -6.24 -23.96 -0.72
N GLY A 169 -7.29 -24.73 -0.45
CA GLY A 169 -7.23 -26.00 0.29
C GLY A 169 -7.48 -25.87 1.79
N TYR A 170 -7.67 -24.64 2.28
CA TYR A 170 -8.05 -24.34 3.66
C TYR A 170 -9.26 -23.40 3.68
N LYS A 171 -10.11 -23.60 4.68
CA LYS A 171 -11.14 -22.66 5.11
C LYS A 171 -10.82 -22.14 6.51
N ARG A 172 -11.48 -21.05 6.91
CA ARG A 172 -11.32 -20.47 8.23
C ARG A 172 -12.54 -20.79 9.08
N GLU A 173 -12.31 -21.45 10.22
CA GLU A 173 -13.32 -21.77 11.22
C GLU A 173 -12.77 -21.35 12.59
N ASN A 174 -13.55 -20.59 13.37
CA ASN A 174 -13.16 -20.15 14.72
C ASN A 174 -11.75 -19.51 14.83
N LYS A 175 -11.34 -18.78 13.77
CA LYS A 175 -10.02 -18.11 13.59
C LYS A 175 -8.88 -19.03 13.14
N ASP A 176 -9.04 -20.34 13.20
CA ASP A 176 -8.06 -21.33 12.77
C ASP A 176 -8.23 -21.75 11.31
N LEU A 177 -7.18 -22.35 10.76
CA LEU A 177 -7.23 -22.94 9.41
C LEU A 177 -7.64 -24.40 9.52
N VAL A 178 -8.76 -24.73 8.90
CA VAL A 178 -9.28 -26.10 8.77
C VAL A 178 -9.20 -26.51 7.30
N ILE A 179 -8.95 -27.79 7.05
CA ILE A 179 -8.83 -28.31 5.69
C ILE A 179 -10.19 -28.18 4.98
N ASP A 180 -10.18 -27.62 3.78
CA ASP A 180 -11.32 -27.72 2.87
C ASP A 180 -11.11 -28.96 2.00
N GLU A 181 -11.86 -30.04 2.25
CA GLU A 181 -11.68 -31.32 1.54
C GLU A 181 -11.87 -31.20 0.02
N GLY A 182 -12.70 -30.26 -0.45
CA GLY A 182 -12.92 -30.03 -1.88
C GLY A 182 -11.68 -29.45 -2.54
N GLU A 183 -11.20 -28.31 -2.03
CA GLU A 183 -10.00 -27.67 -2.56
C GLU A 183 -8.71 -28.46 -2.26
N ALA A 184 -8.64 -29.16 -1.13
CA ALA A 184 -7.49 -29.98 -0.75
C ALA A 184 -7.27 -31.15 -1.72
N LYS A 185 -8.34 -31.75 -2.28
CA LYS A 185 -8.22 -32.75 -3.36
C LYS A 185 -7.51 -32.18 -4.58
N VAL A 186 -7.81 -30.94 -4.96
CA VAL A 186 -7.17 -30.26 -6.09
C VAL A 186 -5.71 -29.94 -5.78
N VAL A 187 -5.40 -29.50 -4.56
CA VAL A 187 -4.02 -29.27 -4.12
C VAL A 187 -3.21 -30.58 -4.11
N LYS A 188 -3.76 -31.68 -3.60
CA LYS A 188 -3.14 -33.01 -3.65
C LYS A 188 -2.85 -33.44 -5.09
N LEU A 189 -3.81 -33.23 -6.01
CA LEU A 189 -3.61 -33.48 -7.44
C LEU A 189 -2.47 -32.62 -8.02
N ILE A 190 -2.39 -31.34 -7.67
CA ILE A 190 -1.30 -30.44 -8.10
C ILE A 190 0.06 -30.99 -7.67
N PHE A 191 0.21 -31.40 -6.40
CA PHE A 191 1.46 -31.98 -5.90
C PHE A 191 1.79 -33.32 -6.59
N LYS A 192 0.79 -34.17 -6.83
CA LYS A 192 0.96 -35.43 -7.58
C LYS A 192 1.51 -35.17 -8.99
N LEU A 193 0.84 -34.32 -9.78
CA LEU A 193 1.25 -33.99 -11.15
C LEU A 193 2.64 -33.35 -11.19
N ALA A 194 2.98 -32.52 -10.20
CA ALA A 194 4.32 -31.93 -10.08
C ALA A 194 5.38 -33.00 -9.79
N SER A 195 5.07 -33.99 -8.94
CA SER A 195 5.98 -35.09 -8.61
C SER A 195 6.22 -36.08 -9.77
N GLU A 196 5.29 -36.10 -10.73
CA GLU A 196 5.41 -36.79 -12.03
C GLU A 196 6.22 -35.97 -13.06
N GLY A 197 6.71 -34.78 -12.67
CA GLY A 197 7.52 -33.94 -13.53
C GLY A 197 6.73 -32.93 -14.37
N MET A 198 5.42 -32.71 -14.20
CA MET A 198 4.77 -31.59 -14.89
C MET A 198 5.21 -30.24 -14.33
N ASN A 199 5.41 -29.25 -15.20
CA ASN A 199 5.70 -27.88 -14.78
C ASN A 199 4.40 -27.12 -14.40
N ALA A 200 4.54 -26.02 -13.66
CA ALA A 200 3.39 -25.26 -13.16
C ALA A 200 2.45 -24.73 -14.27
N TYR A 201 2.96 -24.47 -15.48
CA TYR A 201 2.13 -24.05 -16.61
C TYR A 201 1.29 -25.21 -17.15
N SER A 202 1.90 -26.37 -17.39
CA SER A 202 1.21 -27.57 -17.85
C SER A 202 0.16 -28.05 -16.85
N ILE A 203 0.46 -27.98 -15.54
CA ILE A 203 -0.49 -28.29 -14.48
C ILE A 203 -1.69 -27.33 -14.56
N ALA A 204 -1.46 -26.01 -14.61
CA ALA A 204 -2.54 -25.03 -14.70
C ALA A 204 -3.44 -25.27 -15.93
N ARG A 205 -2.84 -25.56 -17.10
CA ARG A 205 -3.58 -25.89 -18.33
C ARG A 205 -4.43 -27.16 -18.15
N LYS A 206 -3.85 -28.22 -17.58
CA LYS A 206 -4.54 -29.50 -17.36
C LYS A 206 -5.72 -29.37 -16.38
N LEU A 207 -5.57 -28.57 -15.33
CA LEU A 207 -6.67 -28.29 -14.39
C LEU A 207 -7.82 -27.54 -15.07
N ASN A 208 -7.50 -26.50 -15.84
CA ASN A 208 -8.51 -25.73 -16.59
C ASN A 208 -9.21 -26.58 -17.66
N GLN A 209 -8.48 -27.47 -18.36
CA GLN A 209 -9.06 -28.39 -19.35
C GLN A 209 -10.03 -29.41 -18.72
N ARG A 210 -9.81 -29.77 -17.44
CA ARG A 210 -10.71 -30.63 -16.67
C ARG A 210 -11.91 -29.88 -16.07
N GLY A 211 -12.09 -28.60 -16.39
CA GLY A 211 -13.17 -27.77 -15.84
C GLY A 211 -13.01 -27.45 -14.34
N LEU A 212 -11.84 -27.69 -13.75
CA LEU A 212 -11.61 -27.40 -12.33
C LEU A 212 -11.35 -25.90 -12.16
N ALA A 213 -12.19 -25.22 -11.37
CA ALA A 213 -11.98 -23.84 -10.94
C ALA A 213 -11.62 -23.80 -9.43
N THR A 214 -11.07 -22.68 -8.97
CA THR A 214 -10.99 -22.44 -7.52
C THR A 214 -12.39 -22.22 -6.95
N GLN A 215 -12.58 -22.32 -5.63
CA GLN A 215 -13.89 -22.07 -5.01
C GLN A 215 -14.46 -20.67 -5.31
N ARG A 216 -13.59 -19.71 -5.65
CA ARG A 216 -13.95 -18.35 -6.08
C ARG A 216 -14.23 -18.23 -7.58
N GLY A 217 -14.35 -19.34 -8.31
CA GLY A 217 -14.59 -19.36 -9.76
C GLY A 217 -13.39 -18.94 -10.61
N ASN A 218 -12.18 -18.81 -10.04
CA ASN A 218 -11.02 -18.36 -10.81
C ASN A 218 -10.37 -19.50 -11.59
N ARG A 219 -9.85 -19.18 -12.78
CA ARG A 219 -9.03 -20.09 -13.58
C ARG A 219 -7.65 -20.28 -12.97
N TRP A 220 -7.08 -21.46 -13.18
CA TRP A 220 -5.73 -21.77 -12.75
C TRP A 220 -4.69 -21.06 -13.62
N THR A 221 -3.76 -20.37 -12.97
CA THR A 221 -2.62 -19.73 -13.64
C THR A 221 -1.31 -20.37 -13.20
N ARG A 222 -0.28 -20.30 -14.06
CA ARG A 222 1.08 -20.75 -13.71
C ARG A 222 1.54 -20.15 -12.38
N LYS A 223 1.24 -18.87 -12.13
CA LYS A 223 1.64 -18.15 -10.91
C LYS A 223 1.00 -18.76 -9.66
N VAL A 224 -0.30 -19.00 -9.68
CA VAL A 224 -1.03 -19.60 -8.55
C VAL A 224 -0.51 -21.00 -8.26
N VAL A 225 -0.36 -21.84 -9.31
CA VAL A 225 0.18 -23.20 -9.14
C VAL A 225 1.60 -23.16 -8.56
N ALA A 226 2.48 -22.30 -9.08
CA ALA A 226 3.83 -22.16 -8.55
C ALA A 226 3.86 -21.66 -7.09
N GLN A 227 2.93 -20.80 -6.69
CA GLN A 227 2.78 -20.36 -5.30
C GLN A 227 2.32 -21.50 -4.39
N ILE A 228 1.37 -22.33 -4.83
CA ILE A 228 0.90 -23.49 -4.08
C ILE A 228 2.04 -24.48 -3.86
N LEU A 229 2.75 -24.85 -4.93
CA LEU A 229 3.83 -25.82 -4.86
C LEU A 229 4.97 -25.39 -3.92
N ARG A 230 5.23 -24.08 -3.77
CA ARG A 230 6.26 -23.56 -2.83
C ARG A 230 5.73 -23.26 -1.43
N ASN A 231 4.44 -23.43 -1.17
CA ASN A 231 3.86 -23.04 0.10
C ASN A 231 4.01 -24.15 1.15
N ARG A 232 4.93 -23.95 2.10
CA ARG A 232 5.16 -24.84 3.25
C ARG A 232 3.95 -24.99 4.18
N LEU A 233 2.92 -24.16 4.04
CA LEU A 233 1.68 -24.31 4.80
C LEU A 233 1.07 -25.71 4.65
N TYR A 234 1.16 -26.31 3.46
CA TYR A 234 0.57 -27.62 3.16
C TYR A 234 1.23 -28.79 3.89
N ILE A 235 2.44 -28.60 4.42
CA ILE A 235 3.15 -29.57 5.27
C ILE A 235 3.03 -29.22 6.77
N GLY A 236 2.17 -28.26 7.14
CA GLY A 236 1.96 -27.85 8.52
C GLY A 236 2.88 -26.74 9.02
N GLU A 237 3.70 -26.12 8.16
CA GLU A 237 4.67 -25.10 8.57
C GLU A 237 4.22 -23.67 8.21
N ILE A 238 4.46 -22.72 9.10
CA ILE A 238 4.28 -21.29 8.86
C ILE A 238 5.63 -20.64 8.60
N VAL A 239 5.71 -19.83 7.54
CA VAL A 239 6.93 -19.09 7.19
C VAL A 239 6.68 -17.60 7.36
N TYR A 240 7.38 -16.98 8.29
CA TYR A 240 7.35 -15.54 8.54
C TYR A 240 8.60 -14.85 7.98
N GLY A 241 8.45 -13.60 7.55
CA GLY A 241 9.59 -12.78 7.13
C GLY A 241 10.11 -13.05 5.71
N ARG A 242 9.32 -13.63 4.80
CA ARG A 242 9.74 -13.88 3.40
C ARG A 242 10.18 -12.61 2.65
N SER A 243 9.63 -11.45 3.03
CA SER A 243 9.87 -10.18 2.36
C SER A 243 9.57 -9.01 3.29
N TYR A 244 10.10 -7.84 2.97
CA TYR A 244 9.70 -6.57 3.57
C TYR A 244 9.43 -5.54 2.49
N THR A 245 8.66 -4.51 2.84
CA THR A 245 8.37 -3.38 1.95
C THR A 245 9.18 -2.17 2.41
N THR A 246 9.89 -1.52 1.49
CA THR A 246 10.63 -0.29 1.78
C THR A 246 9.67 0.87 2.03
N ARG A 247 10.16 1.98 2.60
CA ARG A 247 9.38 3.21 2.75
C ARG A 247 8.82 3.73 1.41
N LYS A 248 9.53 3.48 0.31
CA LYS A 248 9.11 3.81 -1.07
C LYS A 248 8.13 2.79 -1.68
N GLY A 249 7.66 1.81 -0.92
CA GLY A 249 6.67 0.81 -1.38
C GLY A 249 7.24 -0.37 -2.17
N LYS A 250 8.57 -0.45 -2.37
CA LYS A 250 9.20 -1.57 -3.07
C LYS A 250 9.22 -2.81 -2.17
N LYS A 251 8.70 -3.94 -2.66
CA LYS A 251 8.78 -5.22 -1.96
C LYS A 251 10.11 -5.92 -2.27
N ILE A 252 10.87 -6.24 -1.23
CA ILE A 252 12.16 -6.94 -1.31
C ILE A 252 12.02 -8.30 -0.64
N VAL A 253 12.39 -9.36 -1.36
CA VAL A 253 12.39 -10.74 -0.84
C VAL A 253 13.66 -10.95 -0.02
N ARG A 254 13.53 -11.53 1.17
CA ARG A 254 14.68 -11.86 2.03
C ARG A 254 15.31 -13.19 1.61
N PRO A 255 16.62 -13.37 1.78
CA PRO A 255 17.27 -14.68 1.64
C PRO A 255 16.56 -15.76 2.46
N LYS A 256 16.50 -17.01 1.95
CA LYS A 256 15.82 -18.13 2.63
C LYS A 256 16.34 -18.37 4.06
N LYS A 257 17.63 -18.09 4.33
CA LYS A 257 18.28 -18.22 5.65
C LYS A 257 17.72 -17.30 6.74
N GLU A 258 17.10 -16.18 6.35
CA GLU A 258 16.51 -15.22 7.30
C GLU A 258 15.02 -15.51 7.57
N TRP A 259 14.45 -16.53 6.90
CA TRP A 259 13.05 -16.87 7.08
C TRP A 259 12.87 -17.59 8.41
N VAL A 260 11.86 -17.17 9.16
CA VAL A 260 11.48 -17.88 10.37
C VAL A 260 10.46 -18.94 9.98
N ILE A 261 10.80 -20.20 10.17
CA ILE A 261 9.94 -21.35 9.90
C ILE A 261 9.49 -21.91 11.25
N ILE A 262 8.19 -21.99 11.48
CA ILE A 262 7.58 -22.44 12.73
C ILE A 262 6.56 -23.53 12.41
N GLN A 263 6.42 -24.54 13.27
CA GLN A 263 5.31 -25.49 13.17
C GLN A 263 3.99 -24.76 13.44
N GLY A 264 3.06 -24.83 12.49
CA GLY A 264 1.73 -24.27 12.61
C GLY A 264 0.82 -25.11 13.50
N LYS A 265 -0.19 -24.46 14.08
CA LYS A 265 -1.32 -25.12 14.76
C LYS A 265 -2.25 -25.84 13.77
N HIS A 266 -2.22 -25.45 12.49
CA HIS A 266 -3.04 -26.03 11.45
C HIS A 266 -2.47 -27.37 10.97
N GLN A 267 -3.36 -28.26 10.52
CA GLN A 267 -2.95 -29.55 9.97
C GLN A 267 -2.42 -29.40 8.53
N GLY A 268 -1.23 -29.93 8.27
CA GLY A 268 -0.73 -30.17 6.92
C GLY A 268 -1.35 -31.44 6.33
N PHE A 269 -1.70 -31.41 5.05
CA PHE A 269 -2.30 -32.55 4.34
C PHE A 269 -1.45 -33.09 3.17
N ILE A 270 -0.27 -32.51 2.96
CA ILE A 270 0.76 -33.01 2.04
C ILE A 270 1.89 -33.61 2.87
N LYS A 271 2.34 -34.81 2.49
CA LYS A 271 3.49 -35.47 3.13
C LYS A 271 4.77 -34.66 2.88
N LYS A 272 5.63 -34.56 3.90
CA LYS A 272 6.85 -33.76 3.84
C LYS A 272 7.80 -34.26 2.74
N GLU A 273 7.92 -35.57 2.55
CA GLU A 273 8.79 -36.18 1.55
C GLU A 273 8.33 -35.81 0.12
N LEU A 274 7.01 -35.79 -0.11
CA LEU A 274 6.43 -35.38 -1.40
C LEU A 274 6.71 -33.90 -1.68
N PHE A 275 6.54 -33.05 -0.66
CA PHE A 275 6.80 -31.61 -0.79
C PHE A 275 8.27 -31.33 -1.13
N GLU A 276 9.21 -31.97 -0.43
CA GLU A 276 10.65 -31.83 -0.64
C GLU A 276 11.09 -32.38 -2.01
N LYS A 277 10.53 -33.51 -2.45
CA LYS A 277 10.74 -34.02 -3.82
C LYS A 277 10.34 -32.99 -4.87
N VAL A 278 9.18 -32.35 -4.69
CA VAL A 278 8.71 -31.31 -5.61
C VAL A 278 9.57 -30.05 -5.56
N GLN A 279 10.06 -29.64 -4.37
CA GLN A 279 10.98 -28.49 -4.28
C GLN A 279 12.27 -28.73 -5.07
N ARG A 280 12.85 -29.95 -4.99
CA ARG A 280 14.04 -30.33 -5.76
C ARG A 280 13.82 -30.17 -7.26
N PHE A 281 12.75 -30.77 -7.80
CA PHE A 281 12.41 -30.61 -9.21
C PHE A 281 12.16 -29.16 -9.63
N MET A 282 11.58 -28.34 -8.75
CA MET A 282 11.36 -26.93 -9.04
C MET A 282 12.64 -26.10 -9.03
N ASP A 283 13.56 -26.40 -8.12
CA ASP A 283 14.82 -25.67 -7.98
C ASP A 283 15.82 -26.11 -9.09
N GLU A 284 15.87 -27.39 -9.45
CA GLU A 284 16.60 -27.91 -10.62
C GLU A 284 16.19 -27.18 -11.91
N ARG A 285 14.88 -27.10 -12.17
CA ARG A 285 14.34 -26.38 -13.35
C ARG A 285 14.56 -24.88 -13.33
N ALA A 286 14.72 -24.29 -12.14
CA ALA A 286 15.01 -22.87 -12.01
C ALA A 286 16.50 -22.57 -12.20
N GLY A 287 17.37 -23.50 -11.82
CA GLY A 287 18.83 -23.44 -12.03
C GLY A 287 19.23 -23.75 -13.47
N ASP A 288 18.42 -24.52 -14.20
CA ASP A 288 18.64 -24.87 -15.59
C ASP A 288 18.36 -23.69 -16.54
N LYS A 289 19.35 -22.78 -16.63
CA LYS A 289 19.35 -21.64 -17.56
C LYS A 289 19.22 -22.06 -19.03
N ASN A 290 19.52 -23.33 -19.37
CA ASN A 290 19.42 -23.84 -20.73
C ASN A 290 17.97 -24.14 -21.17
N PHE A 291 17.03 -24.25 -20.24
CA PHE A 291 15.63 -24.50 -20.58
C PHE A 291 14.90 -23.25 -21.13
N ILE A 292 15.44 -22.05 -20.90
CA ILE A 292 14.93 -20.79 -21.49
C ILE A 292 15.45 -20.63 -22.93
N GLY A 293 16.61 -21.20 -23.25
CA GLY A 293 17.27 -21.13 -24.57
C GLY A 293 16.80 -22.16 -25.61
N GLN A 294 16.02 -23.19 -25.22
CA GLN A 294 15.52 -24.20 -26.14
C GLN A 294 14.12 -23.93 -26.73
N ARG A 295 13.62 -22.69 -26.65
CA ARG A 295 12.67 -22.29 -27.69
C ARG A 295 13.49 -22.19 -28.97
N LYS A 296 13.32 -23.15 -29.90
CA LYS A 296 13.70 -22.98 -31.31
C LYS A 296 12.92 -21.78 -31.87
N SER A 297 13.41 -20.59 -31.52
CA SER A 297 13.07 -19.34 -32.15
C SER A 297 13.76 -19.40 -33.50
N PHE A 298 12.96 -19.51 -34.57
CA PHE A 298 13.38 -19.47 -35.98
C PHE A 298 13.87 -18.06 -36.39
N TYR A 299 14.52 -17.32 -35.49
CA TYR A 299 14.99 -15.96 -35.74
C TYR A 299 16.51 -15.90 -35.54
N LEU A 300 17.20 -15.36 -36.56
CA LEU A 300 18.65 -15.31 -36.71
C LEU A 300 19.41 -14.63 -35.55
N LEU A 301 18.73 -13.87 -34.69
CA LEU A 301 19.34 -13.13 -33.58
C LEU A 301 19.23 -13.84 -32.22
N SER A 302 18.75 -15.09 -32.18
CA SER A 302 18.56 -15.87 -30.94
C SER A 302 19.87 -16.26 -30.23
N GLY A 303 21.03 -16.07 -30.87
CA GLY A 303 22.36 -16.40 -30.34
C GLY A 303 23.21 -15.20 -29.91
N LEU A 304 22.76 -13.96 -30.14
CA LEU A 304 23.48 -12.76 -29.71
C LEU A 304 23.08 -12.41 -28.28
N GLY A 305 23.73 -13.08 -27.34
CA GLY A 305 23.72 -12.72 -25.95
C GLY A 305 24.24 -11.29 -25.75
N ILE A 306 23.49 -10.52 -24.97
CA ILE A 306 23.91 -9.34 -24.21
C ILE A 306 23.98 -8.02 -25.00
N LEU A 307 22.81 -7.42 -25.23
CA LEU A 307 22.67 -5.96 -25.20
C LEU A 307 22.13 -5.57 -23.81
N LYS A 308 23.05 -5.21 -22.91
CA LYS A 308 22.70 -4.60 -21.62
C LYS A 308 22.22 -3.16 -21.88
N CYS A 309 20.92 -2.91 -21.72
CA CYS A 309 20.45 -1.55 -21.48
C CYS A 309 20.90 -1.12 -20.07
N GLY A 310 21.38 0.12 -19.92
CA GLY A 310 21.91 0.68 -18.67
C GLY A 310 20.95 0.72 -17.47
N CYS A 311 19.73 0.18 -17.58
CA CYS A 311 18.72 0.15 -16.53
C CYS A 311 18.54 -1.22 -15.84
N GLY A 312 19.41 -2.21 -16.11
CA GLY A 312 19.58 -3.38 -15.23
C GLY A 312 18.38 -4.33 -15.10
N SER A 313 17.51 -4.41 -16.11
CA SER A 313 16.54 -5.49 -16.23
C SER A 313 16.78 -6.27 -17.52
N ALA A 314 17.01 -7.58 -17.40
CA ALA A 314 17.01 -8.49 -18.54
C ALA A 314 15.55 -8.86 -18.84
N PHE A 315 15.19 -8.84 -20.13
CA PHE A 315 13.90 -9.32 -20.64
C PHE A 315 13.75 -10.83 -20.47
#